data_AF-G2LHU2-F1
#
_entry.id   AF-G2LHU2-F1
#
_cell.length_a   1.000
_cell.length_b   1.000
_cell.length_c   1.000
_cell.angle_alpha   90.00
_cell.angle_beta   90.00
_cell.angle_gamma   90.00
#
_symmetry.space_group_name_H-M   'P 1'
#
loop_
_entity.id
_entity.type
_entity.pdbx_description
1 polymer ?
#
loop_
_entity_poly.entity_id
_entity_poly.type
_entity_poly.pdbx_seq_one_letter_code
_entity_poly.pdbx_strand_id
1 'polypeptide(L)'
;MERASETVTAPESKPSVPVSKLTGWWSSSIQFLRDTRNELRNVVWPTREEVYDTTLVVIGITTFFGFFLWGVDVVVARLLETILKWLGGA
;
A
#
# COMPACT_ATOMS: atom_id res chain seq x y z
N MET A 1 -21.72 -65.98 -18.79
CA MET A 1 -20.58 -65.91 -17.85
C MET A 1 -19.41 -65.48 -18.73
N GLU A 2 -18.91 -64.25 -18.79
CA GLU A 2 -18.34 -63.36 -17.76
C GLU A 2 -17.98 -62.01 -18.45
N ARG A 3 -18.87 -61.01 -18.52
CA ARG A 3 -18.50 -59.63 -18.95
C ARG A 3 -19.38 -58.56 -18.30
N ALA A 4 -19.60 -58.70 -17.00
CA ALA A 4 -20.11 -57.62 -16.15
C ALA A 4 -19.32 -57.64 -14.84
N SER A 5 -19.15 -56.47 -14.23
CA SER A 5 -18.28 -56.16 -13.07
C SER A 5 -16.79 -56.18 -13.38
N GLU A 6 -15.96 -55.20 -13.05
CA GLU A 6 -16.11 -53.97 -12.28
C GLU A 6 -14.74 -53.28 -12.41
N THR A 7 -14.64 -52.17 -13.11
CA THR A 7 -13.62 -51.15 -12.79
C THR A 7 -14.19 -49.79 -13.13
N VAL A 8 -15.38 -49.51 -12.57
CA VAL A 8 -15.71 -48.13 -12.21
C VAL A 8 -14.73 -47.77 -11.11
N THR A 9 -13.56 -47.27 -11.50
CA THR A 9 -12.57 -46.67 -10.63
C THR A 9 -13.27 -45.60 -9.79
N ALA A 10 -13.51 -45.93 -8.52
CA ALA A 10 -14.09 -45.04 -7.54
C ALA A 10 -13.27 -43.74 -7.44
N PRO A 11 -13.92 -42.59 -7.21
CA PRO A 11 -13.27 -41.30 -7.30
C PRO A 11 -12.18 -41.14 -6.24
N GLU A 12 -11.02 -40.71 -6.72
CA GLU A 12 -9.85 -40.18 -6.00
C GLU A 12 -10.18 -39.66 -4.59
N SER A 13 -9.56 -40.28 -3.59
CA SER A 13 -9.69 -39.91 -2.19
C SER A 13 -9.21 -38.47 -1.97
N LYS A 14 -10.17 -37.57 -1.77
CA LYS A 14 -9.96 -36.15 -1.46
C LYS A 14 -8.85 -36.00 -0.41
N PRO A 15 -7.82 -35.16 -0.63
CA PRO A 15 -6.79 -34.95 0.37
C PRO A 15 -7.47 -34.35 1.61
N SER A 16 -7.53 -35.13 2.68
CA SER A 16 -7.99 -34.69 3.98
C SER A 16 -6.95 -33.72 4.51
N VAL A 17 -7.16 -32.43 4.25
CA VAL A 17 -6.32 -31.37 4.82
C VAL A 17 -6.43 -31.54 6.34
N PRO A 18 -5.35 -31.92 7.03
CA PRO A 18 -5.46 -32.25 8.44
C PRO A 18 -5.85 -30.98 9.19
N VAL A 19 -6.92 -31.05 10.00
CA VAL A 19 -7.45 -29.93 10.79
C VAL A 19 -6.36 -29.30 11.67
N SER A 20 -5.30 -30.05 11.97
CA SER A 20 -4.08 -29.56 12.63
C SER A 20 -3.34 -28.45 11.87
N LYS A 21 -3.45 -28.36 10.53
CA LYS A 21 -2.91 -27.22 9.76
C LYS A 21 -3.66 -25.92 10.04
N LEU A 22 -4.97 -26.00 10.30
CA LEU A 22 -5.80 -24.83 10.63
C LEU A 22 -5.52 -24.34 12.07
N THR A 23 -5.39 -25.26 13.02
CA THR A 23 -5.04 -24.91 14.41
C THR A 23 -3.58 -24.49 14.55
N GLY A 24 -2.68 -25.09 13.77
CA GLY A 24 -1.27 -24.71 13.68
C GLY A 24 -1.07 -23.30 13.12
N TRP A 25 -1.82 -22.91 12.09
CA TRP A 25 -1.75 -21.56 11.51
C TRP A 25 -2.11 -20.45 12.52
N TRP A 26 -3.07 -20.71 13.41
CA TRP A 26 -3.43 -19.78 14.49
C TRP A 26 -2.30 -19.62 15.51
N SER A 27 -1.71 -20.72 15.95
CA SER A 27 -0.55 -20.71 16.86
C SER A 27 0.66 -19.99 16.25
N SER A 28 0.97 -20.28 14.98
CA SER A 28 2.04 -19.61 14.24
C SER A 28 1.82 -18.11 14.08
N SER A 29 0.58 -17.66 13.89
CA SER A 29 0.25 -16.23 13.77
C SER A 29 0.44 -15.48 15.09
N ILE A 30 0.09 -16.10 16.22
CA ILE A 30 0.33 -15.53 17.56
C ILE A 30 1.84 -15.46 17.84
N GLN A 31 2.60 -16.48 17.46
CA GLN A 31 4.06 -16.49 17.58
C GLN A 31 4.69 -15.37 16.73
N PHE A 32 4.27 -15.23 15.47
CA PHE A 32 4.72 -14.17 14.57
C PHE A 32 4.47 -12.75 15.12
N LEU A 33 3.31 -12.50 15.73
CA LEU A 33 3.01 -11.21 16.36
C LEU A 33 3.89 -10.94 17.59
N ARG A 34 4.21 -11.97 18.37
CA ARG A 34 5.15 -11.88 19.50
C ARG A 34 6.55 -11.56 19.02
N ASP A 35 6.99 -12.23 17.97
CA ASP A 35 8.32 -12.03 17.37
C ASP A 35 8.41 -10.63 16.74
N THR A 36 7.38 -10.19 16.02
CA THR A 36 7.26 -8.81 15.48
C THR A 36 7.32 -7.77 16.59
N ARG A 37 6.62 -7.97 17.71
CA ARG A 37 6.67 -7.05 18.86
C ARG A 37 8.05 -6.98 19.48
N ASN A 38 8.77 -8.10 19.54
CA ASN A 38 10.14 -8.13 20.02
C ASN A 38 11.07 -7.37 19.08
N GLU A 39 10.89 -7.49 17.76
CA GLU A 39 11.69 -6.76 16.77
C GLU A 39 11.37 -5.25 16.75
N LEU A 40 10.10 -4.87 16.93
CA LEU A 40 9.69 -3.47 17.02
C LEU A 40 10.36 -2.70 18.17
N ARG A 41 10.90 -3.40 19.19
CA ARG A 41 11.69 -2.76 20.26
C ARG A 41 13.06 -2.30 19.78
N ASN A 42 13.60 -2.88 18.71
CA ASN A 42 14.86 -2.46 18.10
C ASN A 42 14.68 -1.25 17.17
N VAL A 43 13.44 -0.85 16.88
CA VAL A 43 13.15 0.34 16.07
C VAL A 43 13.40 1.57 16.94
N VAL A 44 14.45 2.30 16.60
CA VAL A 44 14.74 3.61 17.19
C VAL A 44 13.68 4.59 16.72
N TRP A 45 12.74 4.92 17.60
CA TRP A 45 11.79 5.99 17.33
C TRP A 45 12.48 7.33 17.48
N PRO A 46 12.33 8.23 16.48
CA PRO A 46 12.95 9.54 16.54
C PRO A 46 12.50 10.30 17.78
N THR A 47 13.40 11.11 18.32
CA THR A 47 13.07 12.00 19.43
C THR A 47 12.04 13.04 18.99
N ARG A 48 11.28 13.61 19.93
CA ARG A 48 10.28 14.64 19.59
C ARG A 48 10.91 15.82 18.86
N GLU A 49 12.14 16.18 19.21
CA GLU A 49 12.91 17.26 18.61
C GLU A 49 13.24 16.98 17.13
N GLU A 50 13.74 15.79 16.81
CA GLU A 50 13.99 15.37 15.42
C GLU A 50 12.73 15.42 14.54
N VAL A 51 11.57 15.06 15.13
CA VAL A 51 10.28 15.14 14.44
C VAL A 51 9.91 16.61 14.15
N TYR A 52 10.15 17.53 15.08
CA TYR A 52 9.89 18.95 14.86
C TYR A 52 10.80 19.53 13.78
N ASP A 53 12.09 19.22 13.81
CA ASP A 53 13.06 19.71 12.83
C ASP A 53 12.69 19.26 11.42
N THR A 54 12.43 17.97 11.25
CA THR A 54 12.02 17.41 9.96
C THR A 54 10.66 17.94 9.50
N THR A 55 9.70 18.15 10.40
CA THR A 55 8.40 18.74 10.07
C THR A 55 8.53 20.19 9.64
N LEU A 56 9.38 20.99 10.31
CA LEU A 56 9.61 22.39 9.97
C LEU A 56 10.22 22.52 8.57
N VAL A 57 11.18 21.65 8.23
CA VAL A 57 11.74 21.57 6.88
C VAL A 57 10.65 21.25 5.84
N VAL A 58 9.79 20.27 6.11
CA VAL A 58 8.68 19.92 5.20
C VAL A 58 7.71 21.09 5.02
N ILE A 59 7.34 21.79 6.10
CA ILE A 59 6.48 22.98 6.03
C ILE A 59 7.14 24.07 5.17
N GLY A 60 8.43 24.32 5.34
CA GLY A 60 9.17 25.30 4.54
C GLY A 60 9.16 24.96 3.05
N ILE A 61 9.51 23.72 2.71
CA ILE A 61 9.58 23.25 1.31
C ILE A 61 8.20 23.24 0.65
N THR A 62 7.18 22.73 1.34
CA THR A 62 5.80 22.67 0.80
C THR A 62 5.20 24.07 0.63
N THR A 63 5.47 24.99 1.56
CA THR A 63 5.07 26.40 1.42
C THR A 63 5.75 27.06 0.21
N PHE A 64 7.06 26.83 0.04
CA PHE A 64 7.80 27.32 -1.12
C PHE A 64 7.21 26.80 -2.44
N PHE A 65 6.98 25.49 -2.55
CA PHE A 65 6.36 24.90 -3.74
C PHE A 65 4.92 25.37 -3.95
N GLY A 66 4.16 25.58 -2.87
CA GLY A 66 2.81 26.14 -2.95
C GLY A 66 2.80 27.54 -3.57
N PHE A 67 3.69 28.42 -3.13
CA PHE A 67 3.85 29.76 -3.74
C PHE A 67 4.38 29.69 -5.17
N PHE A 68 5.33 28.80 -5.44
CA PHE A 68 5.87 28.60 -6.78
C PHE A 68 4.78 28.17 -7.76
N LEU A 69 4.00 27.15 -7.41
CA LEU A 69 2.88 26.67 -8.23
C LEU A 69 1.83 27.75 -8.40
N TRP A 70 1.42 28.44 -7.34
CA TRP A 70 0.48 29.56 -7.43
C TRP A 70 0.94 30.63 -8.43
N GLY A 71 2.24 30.99 -8.41
CA GLY A 71 2.80 31.92 -9.38
C GLY A 71 2.74 31.39 -10.81
N VAL A 72 3.11 30.12 -11.01
CA VAL A 72 3.04 29.45 -12.31
C VAL A 72 1.60 29.39 -12.83
N ASP A 73 0.63 29.04 -11.99
CA ASP A 73 -0.79 28.98 -12.34
C ASP A 73 -1.30 30.35 -12.82
N VAL A 74 -0.92 31.44 -12.13
CA VAL A 74 -1.26 32.81 -12.55
C VAL A 74 -0.65 33.15 -13.90
N VAL A 75 0.64 32.83 -14.11
CA VAL A 75 1.32 33.10 -15.38
C VAL A 75 0.69 32.31 -16.53
N VAL A 76 0.43 31.02 -16.33
CA VAL A 76 -0.21 30.16 -17.31
C VAL A 76 -1.61 30.65 -17.62
N ALA A 77 -2.42 31.01 -16.62
CA ALA A 77 -3.75 31.56 -16.83
C ALA A 77 -3.74 32.83 -17.69
N ARG A 78 -2.84 33.78 -17.38
CA ARG A 78 -2.69 35.02 -18.16
C ARG A 78 -2.21 34.78 -19.58
N LEU A 79 -1.31 33.82 -19.77
CA LEU A 79 -0.83 33.42 -21.09
C LEU A 79 -1.95 32.79 -21.91
N LEU A 80 -2.70 31.87 -21.31
CA LEU A 80 -3.86 31.22 -21.94
C LEU A 80 -4.94 32.23 -22.32
N GLU A 81 -5.27 33.18 -21.44
CA GLU A 81 -6.20 34.28 -21.75
C GLU A 81 -5.73 35.11 -22.95
N THR A 82 -4.43 35.40 -23.01
CA THR A 82 -3.86 36.21 -24.11
C THR A 82 -3.93 35.45 -25.44
N ILE A 83 -3.56 34.17 -25.44
CA ILE A 83 -3.64 33.31 -26.61
C ILE A 83 -5.10 33.13 -27.06
N LEU A 84 -6.01 32.90 -26.12
CA LEU A 84 -7.43 32.74 -26.42
C LEU A 84 -8.03 34.02 -26.99
N LYS A 85 -7.68 35.20 -26.47
CA LYS A 85 -8.10 36.50 -27.02
C LYS A 85 -7.55 36.71 -28.43
N TRP A 86 -6.28 36.37 -28.66
CA TRP A 86 -5.64 36.49 -29.96
C TRP A 86 -6.24 35.55 -31.02
N LEU A 87 -6.62 34.33 -30.62
CA LEU A 87 -7.20 33.31 -31.51
C LEU A 87 -8.73 33.48 -31.70
N GLY A 88 -9.42 33.90 -30.65
CA GLY A 88 -10.88 33.98 -30.56
C GLY A 88 -11.49 35.26 -31.11
N GLY A 89 -10.67 36.25 -31.49
CA GLY A 89 -11.11 37.41 -32.26
C GLY A 89 -12.35 38.12 -31.71
N ALA A 90 -12.14 38.94 -30.68
CA ALA A 90 -12.76 40.26 -30.65
C ALA A 90 -11.72 41.26 -31.17
#